data_AF-A0A3Q8XB37-F1
#
_entry.id   AF-A0A3Q8XB37-F1
#
_cell.length_a   1.000
_cell.length_b   1.000
_cell.length_c   1.000
_cell.angle_alpha   90.00
_cell.angle_beta   90.00
_cell.angle_gamma   90.00
#
_symmetry.space_group_name_H-M   'P 1'
#
loop_
_entity.id
_entity.type
_entity.pdbx_description
1 polymer ?
#
loop_
_entity_poly.entity_id
_entity_poly.type
_entity_poly.pdbx_seq_one_letter_code
_entity_poly.pdbx_strand_id
1 'polypeptide(L)'
;MKRPAQSVGSMDKRRRGEDGSITLEASLIMPTVLMVFIFLICFIRLSMVQMALHGAVSQAVREVAANIHPVELAMDKFATSDDAEGGVGGQEEEKDSPSPSLAELPGVSMVADKLESWLPPPSGTLLAAALRGDWKPVEDAAATEIGRSIVEPLLARATDGSVLEPEQLRLSKLSLPDLKSKQEAYILIEASYSFKLGFPFTKKAIVLKERAEERVWVSDPVPSLSGSGETGGQMAPIQIVLIEPTPAKRGNKARVVVKTTPGRSLSIEVLYKSGRSVAKHLGNTNAGDDGMAEWTWLVSGNTTPGVWEIVVSSSDGAKAARHFVVEKKAD
;
A
#
# COMPACT_ATOMS: atom_id res chain seq x y z
N MET A 1 90.01 -34.17 71.43
CA MET A 1 90.27 -33.85 70.00
C MET A 1 88.94 -33.78 69.27
N LYS A 2 88.56 -32.58 68.79
CA LYS A 2 87.33 -32.30 68.03
C LYS A 2 87.54 -32.74 66.57
N ARG A 3 86.56 -33.41 65.96
CA ARG A 3 86.48 -33.60 64.50
C ARG A 3 85.39 -32.67 63.92
N PRO A 4 85.59 -32.08 62.74
CA PRO A 4 84.74 -31.03 62.22
C PRO A 4 83.53 -31.57 61.43
N ALA A 5 82.48 -30.76 61.42
CA ALA A 5 81.31 -30.89 60.56
C ALA A 5 81.60 -30.31 59.17
N GLN A 6 81.05 -30.94 58.12
CA GLN A 6 80.68 -30.44 56.77
C GLN A 6 80.34 -31.69 55.93
N SER A 7 79.40 -31.71 54.97
CA SER A 7 78.74 -30.67 54.21
C SER A 7 77.41 -31.22 53.66
N VAL A 8 76.51 -30.29 53.39
CA VAL A 8 75.17 -30.41 52.83
C VAL A 8 75.19 -31.08 51.45
N GLY A 9 74.47 -32.19 51.31
CA GLY A 9 74.00 -32.69 50.01
C GLY A 9 72.56 -32.24 49.83
N SER A 10 72.35 -31.18 49.05
CA SER A 10 71.03 -30.67 48.69
C SER A 10 70.25 -31.75 47.94
N MET A 11 69.32 -32.43 48.63
CA MET A 11 68.35 -33.30 47.96
C MET A 11 67.53 -32.45 46.99
N ASP A 12 67.66 -32.79 45.71
CA ASP A 12 66.92 -32.27 44.59
C ASP A 12 65.45 -32.03 44.98
N LYS A 13 65.07 -30.75 45.05
CA LYS A 13 63.67 -30.34 45.11
C LYS A 13 63.04 -30.79 43.80
N ARG A 14 62.35 -31.93 43.83
CA ARG A 14 61.38 -32.34 42.80
C ARG A 14 60.58 -31.11 42.37
N ARG A 15 60.86 -30.59 41.17
CA ARG A 15 59.97 -29.66 40.47
C ARG A 15 58.68 -30.44 40.21
N ARG A 16 57.72 -30.24 41.10
CA ARG A 16 56.37 -30.79 41.01
C ARG A 16 55.68 -30.02 39.88
N GLY A 17 55.11 -30.74 38.92
CA GLY A 17 54.65 -30.20 37.64
C GLY A 17 53.56 -29.15 37.74
N GLU A 18 53.94 -27.90 37.52
CA GLU A 18 53.03 -26.76 37.29
C GLU A 18 52.75 -26.59 35.79
N ASP A 19 53.59 -27.16 34.91
CA ASP A 19 53.47 -27.05 33.44
C ASP A 19 52.18 -27.70 32.87
N GLY A 20 51.54 -28.60 33.62
CA GLY A 20 50.27 -29.22 33.23
C GLY A 20 49.02 -28.39 33.54
N SER A 21 49.10 -27.44 34.49
CA SER A 21 47.93 -26.67 34.96
C SER A 21 47.41 -25.72 33.89
N ILE A 22 48.31 -25.01 33.21
CA ILE A 22 47.96 -24.05 32.16
C ILE A 22 47.24 -24.75 31.01
N THR A 23 47.71 -25.94 30.62
CA THR A 23 47.08 -26.74 29.55
C THR A 23 45.68 -27.21 29.95
N LEU A 24 45.49 -27.60 31.21
CA LEU A 24 44.21 -28.08 31.73
C LEU A 24 43.19 -26.94 31.90
N GLU A 25 43.63 -25.80 32.42
CA GLU A 25 42.83 -24.57 32.50
C GLU A 25 42.44 -24.06 31.11
N ALA A 26 43.38 -24.00 30.17
CA ALA A 26 43.10 -23.60 28.79
C ALA A 26 42.12 -24.56 28.09
N SER A 27 42.22 -25.87 28.34
CA SER A 27 41.30 -26.86 27.77
C SER A 27 39.87 -26.73 28.29
N LEU A 28 39.68 -26.17 29.49
CA LEU A 28 38.36 -25.91 30.08
C LEU A 28 37.82 -24.53 29.66
N ILE A 29 38.69 -23.52 29.57
CA ILE A 29 38.32 -22.14 29.24
C ILE A 29 38.06 -21.96 27.74
N MET A 30 38.84 -22.60 26.86
CA MET A 30 38.71 -22.39 25.42
C MET A 30 37.34 -22.80 24.85
N PRO A 31 36.75 -23.96 25.23
CA PRO A 31 35.40 -24.32 24.78
C PRO A 31 34.31 -23.39 25.31
N THR A 32 34.46 -22.86 26.53
CA THR A 32 33.47 -21.93 27.10
C THR A 32 33.52 -20.58 26.40
N VAL A 33 34.71 -20.05 26.11
CA VAL A 33 34.91 -18.85 25.29
C VAL A 33 34.36 -19.05 23.87
N LEU A 34 34.63 -20.21 23.24
CA LEU A 34 34.07 -20.54 21.93
C LEU A 34 32.53 -20.57 21.96
N MET A 35 31.94 -21.10 23.03
CA MET A 35 30.49 -21.12 23.19
C MET A 35 29.90 -19.70 23.27
N VAL A 36 30.61 -18.76 23.94
CA VAL A 36 30.22 -17.34 23.98
C VAL A 36 30.27 -16.70 22.58
N PHE A 37 31.31 -16.97 21.79
CA PHE A 37 31.38 -16.48 20.41
C PHE A 37 30.28 -17.08 19.53
N ILE A 38 30.01 -18.39 19.62
CA ILE A 38 28.90 -19.03 18.91
C ILE A 38 27.57 -18.41 19.33
N PHE A 39 27.37 -18.14 20.62
CA PHE A 39 26.17 -17.47 21.14
C PHE A 39 26.00 -16.07 20.53
N LEU A 40 27.07 -15.27 20.50
CA LEU A 40 27.05 -13.93 19.89
C LEU A 40 26.72 -14.00 18.40
N ILE A 41 27.35 -14.92 17.66
CA ILE A 41 27.08 -15.12 16.22
C ILE A 41 25.62 -15.54 16.00
N CYS A 42 25.10 -16.46 16.81
CA CYS A 42 23.69 -16.85 16.77
C CYS A 42 22.76 -15.66 17.01
N PHE A 43 23.09 -14.78 17.96
CA PHE A 43 22.30 -13.58 18.25
C PHE A 43 22.29 -12.59 17.07
N ILE A 44 23.46 -12.34 16.46
CA ILE A 44 23.56 -11.50 15.26
C ILE A 44 22.74 -12.10 14.11
N ARG A 45 22.85 -13.41 13.87
CA ARG A 45 22.05 -14.10 12.84
C ARG A 45 20.55 -14.01 13.13
N LEU A 46 20.13 -14.16 14.37
CA LEU A 46 18.74 -14.04 14.77
C LEU A 46 18.19 -12.63 14.48
N SER A 47 18.95 -11.58 14.81
CA SER A 47 18.56 -10.19 14.53
C SER A 47 18.47 -9.91 13.02
N MET A 48 19.42 -10.41 12.22
CA MET A 48 19.35 -10.27 10.75
C MET A 48 18.10 -10.95 10.18
N VAL A 49 17.80 -12.16 10.64
CA VAL A 49 16.59 -12.90 10.23
C VAL A 49 15.32 -12.17 10.64
N GLN A 50 15.25 -11.64 11.86
CA GLN A 50 14.09 -10.88 12.32
C GLN A 50 13.85 -9.62 11.46
N MET A 51 14.92 -8.87 11.17
CA MET A 51 14.83 -7.65 10.38
C MET A 51 14.46 -7.93 8.92
N ALA A 52 15.02 -9.00 8.34
CA ALA A 52 14.65 -9.46 7.01
C ALA A 52 13.18 -9.94 6.95
N LEU A 53 12.71 -10.65 8.00
CA LEU A 53 11.35 -11.16 8.08
C LEU A 53 10.35 -10.01 8.16
N HIS A 54 10.63 -9.04 9.03
CA HIS A 54 9.84 -7.82 9.14
C HIS A 54 9.77 -7.05 7.81
N GLY A 55 10.90 -6.95 7.10
CA GLY A 55 10.97 -6.33 5.77
C GLY A 55 10.11 -7.07 4.73
N ALA A 56 10.21 -8.39 4.66
CA ALA A 56 9.45 -9.21 3.72
C ALA A 56 7.94 -9.11 3.96
N VAL A 57 7.50 -9.21 5.22
CA VAL A 57 6.08 -9.08 5.59
C VAL A 57 5.58 -7.68 5.26
N SER A 58 6.33 -6.62 5.59
CA SER A 58 5.92 -5.23 5.30
C SER A 58 5.78 -4.96 3.80
N GLN A 59 6.69 -5.48 2.98
CA GLN A 59 6.60 -5.33 1.52
C GLN A 59 5.43 -6.11 0.93
N ALA A 60 5.21 -7.35 1.40
CA ALA A 60 4.08 -8.16 0.95
C ALA A 60 2.73 -7.50 1.29
N VAL A 61 2.56 -6.98 2.51
CA VAL A 61 1.34 -6.26 2.91
C VAL A 61 1.10 -5.06 2.02
N ARG A 62 2.13 -4.24 1.74
CA ARG A 62 2.02 -3.07 0.86
C ARG A 62 1.66 -3.45 -0.57
N GLU A 63 2.27 -4.50 -1.11
CA GLU A 63 1.96 -4.98 -2.46
C GLU A 63 0.51 -5.46 -2.56
N VAL A 64 0.00 -6.18 -1.55
CA VAL A 64 -1.40 -6.59 -1.53
C VAL A 64 -2.33 -5.39 -1.35
N ALA A 65 -2.03 -4.50 -0.39
CA ALA A 65 -2.84 -3.31 -0.09
C ALA A 65 -3.03 -2.39 -1.31
N ALA A 66 -1.99 -2.22 -2.13
CA ALA A 66 -2.05 -1.42 -3.35
C ALA A 66 -2.89 -2.07 -4.46
N ASN A 67 -2.99 -3.41 -4.47
CA ASN A 67 -3.65 -4.17 -5.53
C ASN A 67 -5.12 -4.55 -5.21
N ILE A 68 -5.69 -4.06 -4.11
CA ILE A 68 -7.09 -4.33 -3.75
C ILE A 68 -8.09 -3.42 -4.48
N HIS A 69 -7.72 -2.20 -4.85
CA HIS A 69 -8.63 -1.28 -5.54
C HIS A 69 -9.23 -1.83 -6.86
N PRO A 70 -8.46 -2.47 -7.76
CA PRO A 70 -9.04 -3.13 -8.94
C PRO A 70 -10.06 -4.22 -8.58
N VAL A 71 -9.84 -4.90 -7.45
CA VAL A 71 -10.73 -5.95 -6.94
C VAL A 71 -12.06 -5.34 -6.47
N GLU A 72 -11.99 -4.24 -5.71
CA GLU A 72 -13.16 -3.46 -5.30
C GLU A 72 -14.00 -3.03 -6.50
N LEU A 73 -13.38 -2.41 -7.52
CA LEU A 73 -14.09 -1.95 -8.72
C LEU A 73 -14.74 -3.09 -9.51
N ALA A 74 -14.12 -4.27 -9.53
CA ALA A 74 -14.69 -5.44 -10.18
C ALA A 74 -15.92 -5.94 -9.40
N MET A 75 -15.80 -6.07 -8.07
CA MET A 75 -16.90 -6.49 -7.20
C MET A 75 -18.10 -5.53 -7.30
N ASP A 76 -17.87 -4.22 -7.30
CA ASP A 76 -18.93 -3.21 -7.44
C ASP A 76 -19.71 -3.36 -8.76
N LYS A 77 -19.01 -3.64 -9.88
CA LYS A 77 -19.64 -3.88 -11.19
C LYS A 77 -20.45 -5.17 -11.25
N PHE A 78 -19.99 -6.23 -10.60
CA PHE A 78 -20.71 -7.51 -10.58
C PHE A 78 -21.90 -7.49 -9.62
N ALA A 79 -21.76 -6.83 -8.47
CA ALA A 79 -22.86 -6.64 -7.53
C ALA A 79 -24.00 -5.80 -8.15
N THR A 80 -23.68 -4.78 -8.94
CA THR A 80 -24.70 -3.96 -9.63
C THR A 80 -25.32 -4.61 -10.86
N SER A 81 -24.66 -5.60 -11.49
CA SER A 81 -25.25 -6.33 -12.62
C SER A 81 -26.33 -7.33 -12.21
N ASP A 82 -26.31 -7.83 -10.96
CA ASP A 82 -27.38 -8.71 -10.44
C ASP A 82 -28.71 -7.97 -10.22
N ASP A 83 -28.69 -6.64 -10.05
CA ASP A 83 -29.90 -5.82 -9.87
C ASP A 83 -30.62 -5.46 -11.20
N ALA A 84 -30.02 -5.78 -12.36
CA ALA A 84 -30.53 -5.33 -13.67
C ALA A 84 -31.33 -6.38 -14.46
N GLU A 85 -31.41 -7.64 -14.02
CA GLU A 85 -32.16 -8.72 -14.72
C GLU A 85 -33.29 -9.37 -13.90
N GLY A 86 -33.94 -8.60 -13.01
CA GLY A 86 -35.02 -9.12 -12.15
C GLY A 86 -36.24 -8.22 -12.03
N GLY A 87 -36.93 -7.93 -13.13
CA GLY A 87 -38.25 -7.31 -13.07
C GLY A 87 -39.34 -8.28 -12.59
N VAL A 88 -39.98 -7.96 -11.46
CA VAL A 88 -41.43 -7.95 -11.15
C VAL A 88 -41.72 -8.46 -9.73
N GLY A 89 -42.41 -7.61 -8.94
CA GLY A 89 -43.29 -8.04 -7.84
C GLY A 89 -42.80 -7.65 -6.45
N GLY A 90 -43.42 -6.63 -5.85
CA GLY A 90 -43.04 -6.12 -4.54
C GLY A 90 -43.50 -6.95 -3.35
N GLN A 91 -42.81 -6.78 -2.23
CA GLN A 91 -43.39 -6.50 -0.91
C GLN A 91 -42.26 -6.18 0.06
N GLU A 92 -42.51 -5.16 0.88
CA GLU A 92 -41.74 -4.84 2.08
C GLU A 92 -41.84 -6.01 3.07
N GLU A 93 -40.72 -6.65 3.43
CA GLU A 93 -40.56 -7.33 4.72
C GLU A 93 -39.09 -7.26 5.19
N GLU A 94 -38.87 -6.64 6.34
CA GLU A 94 -37.69 -6.84 7.18
C GLU A 94 -37.60 -8.31 7.62
N LYS A 95 -36.50 -9.00 7.30
CA LYS A 95 -35.99 -10.14 8.10
C LYS A 95 -34.59 -10.59 7.70
N ASP A 96 -33.65 -10.29 8.58
CA ASP A 96 -32.52 -11.11 9.04
C ASP A 96 -32.33 -12.47 8.33
N SER A 97 -31.50 -12.53 7.29
CA SER A 97 -30.75 -13.72 6.79
C SER A 97 -29.94 -13.39 5.51
N PRO A 98 -28.87 -14.16 5.21
CA PRO A 98 -27.66 -13.66 4.56
C PRO A 98 -27.82 -13.51 3.04
N SER A 99 -27.18 -12.48 2.50
CA SER A 99 -27.06 -12.22 1.06
C SER A 99 -26.63 -13.49 0.30
N PRO A 100 -27.17 -13.75 -0.91
CA PRO A 100 -26.72 -14.89 -1.71
C PRO A 100 -25.24 -14.68 -2.01
N SER A 101 -24.41 -15.63 -1.59
CA SER A 101 -23.00 -15.60 -1.95
C SER A 101 -22.87 -15.73 -3.46
N LEU A 102 -22.03 -14.89 -4.09
CA LEU A 102 -21.56 -15.00 -5.49
C LEU A 102 -21.07 -16.42 -5.90
N ALA A 103 -20.96 -17.34 -4.95
CA ALA A 103 -20.46 -18.70 -5.05
C ALA A 103 -21.34 -19.67 -5.86
N GLU A 104 -22.62 -19.37 -6.12
CA GLU A 104 -23.54 -20.35 -6.74
C GLU A 104 -23.71 -20.22 -8.26
N LEU A 105 -23.04 -19.26 -8.90
CA LEU A 105 -23.12 -19.09 -10.35
C LEU A 105 -22.06 -19.96 -11.07
N PRO A 106 -22.45 -20.95 -11.90
CA PRO A 106 -21.52 -21.89 -12.56
C PRO A 106 -20.58 -21.25 -13.62
N GLY A 107 -20.63 -19.92 -13.79
CA GLY A 107 -19.74 -19.16 -14.67
C GLY A 107 -18.67 -18.32 -13.96
N VAL A 108 -18.78 -18.09 -12.64
CA VAL A 108 -17.89 -17.16 -11.92
C VAL A 108 -16.47 -17.72 -11.78
N SER A 109 -16.32 -19.02 -11.56
CA SER A 109 -15.01 -19.69 -11.53
C SER A 109 -14.29 -19.64 -12.89
N MET A 110 -15.02 -19.82 -13.99
CA MET A 110 -14.47 -19.74 -15.35
C MET A 110 -14.00 -18.32 -15.69
N VAL A 111 -14.70 -17.30 -15.21
CA VAL A 111 -14.30 -15.89 -15.36
C VAL A 111 -13.08 -15.60 -14.50
N ALA A 112 -13.04 -16.11 -13.26
CA ALA A 112 -11.88 -15.97 -12.36
C ALA A 112 -10.59 -16.52 -12.98
N ASP A 113 -10.62 -17.71 -13.58
CA ASP A 113 -9.44 -18.34 -14.20
C ASP A 113 -8.92 -17.54 -15.40
N LYS A 114 -9.82 -16.99 -16.22
CA LYS A 114 -9.43 -16.12 -17.35
C LYS A 114 -8.86 -14.80 -16.87
N LEU A 115 -9.44 -14.21 -15.83
CA LEU A 115 -8.98 -12.94 -15.25
C LEU A 115 -7.60 -13.08 -14.57
N GLU A 116 -7.32 -14.22 -13.93
CA GLU A 116 -6.01 -14.51 -13.35
C GLU A 116 -4.90 -14.43 -14.41
N SER A 117 -5.17 -14.92 -15.62
CA SER A 117 -4.22 -14.85 -16.75
C SER A 117 -4.11 -13.46 -17.40
N TRP A 118 -5.14 -12.62 -17.26
CA TRP A 118 -5.22 -11.32 -17.93
C TRP A 118 -4.62 -10.18 -17.11
N LEU A 119 -4.78 -10.22 -15.78
CA LEU A 119 -4.20 -9.22 -14.90
C LEU A 119 -2.78 -9.60 -14.46
N PRO A 120 -1.87 -8.62 -14.31
CA PRO A 120 -0.55 -8.87 -13.74
C PRO A 120 -0.64 -9.46 -12.33
N PRO A 121 0.24 -10.42 -11.94
CA PRO A 121 0.37 -10.82 -10.55
C PRO A 121 0.79 -9.63 -9.67
N PRO A 122 0.26 -9.44 -8.45
CA PRO A 122 -0.75 -10.28 -7.77
C PRO A 122 -2.21 -9.90 -8.03
N SER A 123 -2.50 -8.84 -8.77
CA SER A 123 -3.87 -8.35 -8.95
C SER A 123 -4.84 -9.40 -9.53
N GLY A 124 -4.38 -10.25 -10.46
CA GLY A 124 -5.19 -11.33 -11.04
C GLY A 124 -5.55 -12.43 -10.04
N THR A 125 -4.60 -12.88 -9.23
CA THR A 125 -4.82 -13.93 -8.23
C THR A 125 -5.71 -13.44 -7.09
N LEU A 126 -5.54 -12.18 -6.67
CA LEU A 126 -6.38 -11.52 -5.67
C LEU A 126 -7.83 -11.39 -6.16
N LEU A 127 -8.02 -10.94 -7.40
CA LEU A 127 -9.35 -10.81 -8.00
C LEU A 127 -10.03 -12.16 -8.20
N ALA A 128 -9.30 -13.18 -8.68
CA ALA A 128 -9.82 -14.53 -8.83
C ALA A 128 -10.30 -15.10 -7.48
N ALA A 129 -9.54 -14.89 -6.40
CA ALA A 129 -9.93 -15.31 -5.06
C ALA A 129 -11.15 -14.53 -4.53
N ALA A 130 -11.24 -13.23 -4.81
CA ALA A 130 -12.41 -12.44 -4.46
C ALA A 130 -13.68 -12.92 -5.18
N LEU A 131 -13.58 -13.21 -6.48
CA LEU A 131 -14.69 -13.73 -7.27
C LEU A 131 -15.12 -15.13 -6.82
N ARG A 132 -14.19 -15.98 -6.40
CA ARG A 132 -14.48 -17.30 -5.84
C ARG A 132 -15.18 -17.23 -4.47
N GLY A 133 -15.26 -16.05 -3.86
CA GLY A 133 -15.85 -15.86 -2.53
C GLY A 133 -14.91 -16.27 -1.39
N ASP A 134 -13.64 -16.50 -1.71
CA ASP A 134 -12.57 -16.83 -0.75
C ASP A 134 -12.10 -15.59 0.02
N TRP A 135 -12.45 -14.39 -0.47
CA TRP A 135 -12.08 -13.10 0.11
C TRP A 135 -13.11 -12.61 1.15
N LYS A 136 -13.17 -13.29 2.28
CA LYS A 136 -13.96 -12.86 3.45
C LYS A 136 -13.05 -12.21 4.50
N PRO A 137 -13.56 -11.31 5.36
CA PRO A 137 -12.83 -10.87 6.55
C PRO A 137 -12.64 -12.09 7.45
N VAL A 138 -11.47 -12.73 7.36
CA VAL A 138 -11.19 -13.99 8.04
C VAL A 138 -10.59 -13.70 9.41
N GLU A 139 -11.26 -14.17 10.45
CA GLU A 139 -10.73 -14.20 11.83
C GLU A 139 -10.12 -15.58 12.20
N ASP A 140 -10.45 -16.64 11.44
CA ASP A 140 -10.19 -18.04 11.79
C ASP A 140 -9.04 -18.73 11.02
N ALA A 141 -8.34 -19.63 11.72
CA ALA A 141 -7.18 -20.39 11.23
C ALA A 141 -7.45 -21.28 10.00
N ALA A 142 -8.71 -21.69 9.77
CA ALA A 142 -9.08 -22.56 8.65
C ALA A 142 -9.09 -21.83 7.29
N ALA A 143 -9.40 -20.52 7.28
CA ALA A 143 -9.39 -19.72 6.06
C ALA A 143 -8.02 -19.06 5.78
N THR A 144 -7.07 -19.16 6.70
CA THR A 144 -5.65 -18.92 6.44
C THR A 144 -5.11 -19.84 5.33
N GLU A 145 -5.64 -21.06 5.15
CA GLU A 145 -5.19 -22.01 4.12
C GLU A 145 -5.41 -21.49 2.68
N ILE A 146 -6.50 -20.76 2.43
CA ILE A 146 -6.78 -20.24 1.08
C ILE A 146 -5.90 -19.02 0.80
N GLY A 147 -5.77 -18.14 1.80
CA GLY A 147 -4.87 -16.98 1.75
C GLY A 147 -3.39 -17.36 1.55
N ARG A 148 -2.97 -18.56 2.00
CA ARG A 148 -1.60 -19.05 1.77
C ARG A 148 -1.23 -19.11 0.30
N SER A 149 -2.11 -19.63 -0.55
CA SER A 149 -1.82 -19.79 -1.98
C SER A 149 -1.52 -18.46 -2.70
N ILE A 150 -2.06 -17.35 -2.18
CA ILE A 150 -1.92 -16.02 -2.77
C ILE A 150 -0.78 -15.26 -2.10
N VAL A 151 -0.67 -15.36 -0.77
CA VAL A 151 0.24 -14.53 0.03
C VAL A 151 1.61 -15.19 0.22
N GLU A 152 1.72 -16.52 0.27
CA GLU A 152 3.02 -17.20 0.40
C GLU A 152 3.95 -16.94 -0.80
N PRO A 153 3.50 -16.93 -2.07
CA PRO A 153 4.34 -16.54 -3.19
C PRO A 153 4.82 -15.08 -3.10
N LEU A 154 3.96 -14.19 -2.59
CA LEU A 154 4.32 -12.78 -2.37
C LEU A 154 5.36 -12.62 -1.28
N LEU A 155 5.18 -13.33 -0.17
CA LEU A 155 6.17 -13.40 0.90
C LEU A 155 7.49 -13.97 0.38
N ALA A 156 7.47 -15.05 -0.40
CA ALA A 156 8.66 -15.64 -0.99
C ALA A 156 9.39 -14.68 -1.94
N ARG A 157 8.65 -13.89 -2.73
CA ARG A 157 9.21 -12.88 -3.64
C ARG A 157 9.77 -11.66 -2.89
N ALA A 158 9.12 -11.25 -1.80
CA ALA A 158 9.57 -10.15 -0.96
C ALA A 158 10.75 -10.52 -0.05
N THR A 159 11.11 -11.81 0.01
CA THR A 159 12.17 -12.33 0.87
C THR A 159 13.56 -12.15 0.25
N ASP A 160 14.51 -11.67 1.05
CA ASP A 160 15.93 -11.72 0.69
C ASP A 160 16.48 -13.14 0.90
N GLY A 161 16.66 -13.88 -0.19
CA GLY A 161 17.15 -15.26 -0.19
C GLY A 161 18.57 -15.45 0.36
N SER A 162 19.31 -14.37 0.63
CA SER A 162 20.63 -14.45 1.29
C SER A 162 20.54 -14.60 2.81
N VAL A 163 19.43 -14.19 3.42
CA VAL A 163 19.22 -14.18 4.89
C VAL A 163 18.13 -15.17 5.32
N LEU A 164 17.08 -15.31 4.51
CA LEU A 164 15.89 -16.09 4.81
C LEU A 164 15.70 -17.19 3.78
N GLU A 165 15.38 -18.40 4.25
CA GLU A 165 14.98 -19.50 3.38
C GLU A 165 13.46 -19.45 3.12
N PRO A 166 13.00 -19.28 1.87
CA PRO A 166 11.57 -19.17 1.55
C PRO A 166 10.77 -20.41 2.02
N GLU A 167 11.39 -21.59 2.01
CA GLU A 167 10.75 -22.84 2.41
C GLU A 167 10.40 -22.90 3.90
N GLN A 168 11.08 -22.14 4.75
CA GLN A 168 10.85 -22.09 6.20
C GLN A 168 9.86 -20.99 6.60
N LEU A 169 9.47 -20.13 5.66
CA LEU A 169 8.49 -19.09 5.84
C LEU A 169 7.07 -19.65 5.69
N ARG A 170 6.19 -19.33 6.63
CA ARG A 170 4.80 -19.78 6.62
C ARG A 170 3.87 -18.65 7.03
N LEU A 171 2.75 -18.50 6.34
CA LEU A 171 1.69 -17.60 6.76
C LEU A 171 0.97 -18.16 7.99
N SER A 172 0.99 -17.43 9.11
CA SER A 172 0.28 -17.80 10.35
C SER A 172 -1.11 -17.20 10.42
N LYS A 173 -1.28 -15.95 10.01
CA LYS A 173 -2.56 -15.24 10.01
C LYS A 173 -2.67 -14.28 8.83
N LEU A 174 -3.86 -14.21 8.26
CA LEU A 174 -4.25 -13.21 7.27
C LEU A 174 -5.59 -12.64 7.70
N SER A 175 -5.70 -11.32 7.78
CA SER A 175 -6.97 -10.63 7.99
C SER A 175 -7.18 -9.65 6.84
N LEU A 176 -8.30 -9.84 6.14
CA LEU A 176 -8.69 -9.10 4.95
C LEU A 176 -9.61 -7.94 5.33
N PRO A 177 -9.55 -6.81 4.60
CA PRO A 177 -10.39 -5.66 4.88
C PRO A 177 -11.86 -5.95 4.56
N ASP A 178 -12.77 -5.32 5.31
CA ASP A 178 -14.16 -5.19 4.88
C ASP A 178 -14.28 -4.04 3.85
N LEU A 179 -14.64 -4.40 2.62
CA LEU A 179 -14.78 -3.44 1.52
C LEU A 179 -16.15 -2.73 1.54
N LYS A 180 -17.09 -3.12 2.41
CA LYS A 180 -18.41 -2.48 2.51
C LYS A 180 -18.36 -1.17 3.28
N SER A 181 -17.69 -1.16 4.42
CA SER A 181 -17.64 -0.01 5.33
C SER A 181 -16.69 1.10 4.87
N LYS A 182 -15.74 0.82 3.95
CA LYS A 182 -14.78 1.72 3.24
C LYS A 182 -13.96 2.72 4.09
N GLN A 183 -14.25 2.91 5.37
CA GLN A 183 -13.62 3.93 6.24
C GLN A 183 -12.35 3.42 6.92
N GLU A 184 -12.33 2.15 7.34
CA GLU A 184 -11.23 1.52 8.07
C GLU A 184 -10.82 0.17 7.43
N ALA A 185 -10.50 0.21 6.14
CA ALA A 185 -10.02 -0.96 5.40
C ALA A 185 -8.52 -1.19 5.66
N TYR A 186 -8.19 -2.07 6.60
CA TYR A 186 -6.82 -2.52 6.86
C TYR A 186 -6.64 -3.98 6.44
N ILE A 187 -5.45 -4.30 5.93
CA ILE A 187 -5.01 -5.67 5.70
C ILE A 187 -3.87 -6.01 6.65
N LEU A 188 -3.92 -7.19 7.25
CA LEU A 188 -2.94 -7.69 8.21
C LEU A 188 -2.40 -9.03 7.75
N ILE A 189 -1.08 -9.12 7.69
CA ILE A 189 -0.36 -10.36 7.39
C ILE A 189 0.55 -10.67 8.58
N GLU A 190 0.44 -11.87 9.11
CA GLU A 190 1.35 -12.43 10.10
C GLU A 190 2.08 -13.63 9.47
N ALA A 191 3.40 -13.57 9.48
CA ALA A 191 4.25 -14.65 9.00
C ALA A 191 5.08 -15.22 10.16
N SER A 192 5.32 -16.51 10.07
CA SER A 192 6.16 -17.26 11.01
C SER A 192 7.37 -17.87 10.31
N TYR A 193 8.51 -17.86 10.98
CA TYR A 193 9.77 -18.40 10.48
C TYR A 193 10.46 -19.25 11.55
N SER A 194 10.87 -20.47 11.18
CA SER A 194 11.49 -21.41 12.12
C SER A 194 13.02 -21.34 12.06
N PHE A 195 13.64 -20.53 12.92
CA PHE A 195 15.09 -20.40 13.00
C PHE A 195 15.73 -21.54 13.81
N LYS A 196 16.58 -22.34 13.15
CA LYS A 196 17.33 -23.43 13.81
C LYS A 196 18.57 -22.87 14.51
N LEU A 197 18.68 -23.07 15.83
CA LEU A 197 19.87 -22.63 16.58
C LEU A 197 21.03 -23.59 16.32
N GLY A 198 22.18 -23.05 15.93
CA GLY A 198 23.40 -23.82 15.68
C GLY A 198 24.16 -24.26 16.93
N PHE A 199 23.49 -24.45 18.08
CA PHE A 199 24.18 -24.86 19.31
C PHE A 199 24.52 -26.36 19.27
N PRO A 200 25.76 -26.75 19.64
CA PRO A 200 26.25 -28.13 19.51
C PRO A 200 25.47 -29.16 20.35
N PHE A 201 24.68 -28.74 21.34
CA PHE A 201 23.97 -29.64 22.27
C PHE A 201 22.44 -29.47 22.26
N THR A 202 21.89 -28.47 21.57
CA THR A 202 20.46 -28.12 21.66
C THR A 202 19.86 -27.99 20.26
N LYS A 203 19.02 -28.96 19.85
CA LYS A 203 18.33 -28.95 18.55
C LYS A 203 17.00 -28.17 18.55
N LYS A 204 16.83 -27.22 19.48
CA LYS A 204 15.59 -26.44 19.58
C LYS A 204 15.58 -25.38 18.48
N ALA A 205 14.48 -25.29 17.75
CA ALA A 205 14.22 -24.19 16.83
C ALA A 205 13.47 -23.08 17.57
N ILE A 206 13.77 -21.82 17.23
CA ILE A 206 12.99 -20.65 17.66
C ILE A 206 12.06 -20.29 16.51
N VAL A 207 10.76 -20.19 16.81
CA VAL A 207 9.78 -19.69 15.84
C VAL A 207 9.65 -18.18 16.03
N LEU A 208 10.10 -17.43 15.04
CA LEU A 208 9.88 -15.99 14.94
C LEU A 208 8.49 -15.76 14.33
N LYS A 209 7.77 -14.76 14.84
CA LYS A 209 6.49 -14.32 14.31
C LYS A 209 6.55 -12.81 14.13
N GLU A 210 6.22 -12.36 12.93
CA GLU A 210 6.18 -10.94 12.59
C GLU A 210 4.82 -10.62 11.98
N ARG A 211 4.29 -9.45 12.32
CA ARG A 211 3.01 -8.93 11.85
C ARG A 211 3.25 -7.56 11.23
N ALA A 212 2.64 -7.32 10.07
CA ALA A 212 2.49 -5.97 9.54
C ALA A 212 1.04 -5.72 9.11
N GLU A 213 0.66 -4.45 9.15
CA GLU A 213 -0.69 -3.97 8.86
C GLU A 213 -0.58 -2.71 8.00
N GLU A 214 -1.37 -2.62 6.94
CA GLU A 214 -1.36 -1.49 6.01
C GLU A 214 -2.79 -1.10 5.66
N ARG A 215 -3.01 0.20 5.47
CA ARG A 215 -4.29 0.71 4.98
C ARG A 215 -4.41 0.39 3.49
N VAL A 216 -5.55 -0.16 3.13
CA VAL A 216 -5.84 -0.58 1.77
C VAL A 216 -6.22 0.61 0.90
N TRP A 217 -5.79 0.58 -0.36
CA TRP A 217 -6.29 1.53 -1.34
C TRP A 217 -7.72 1.16 -1.71
N VAL A 218 -8.68 1.95 -1.23
CA VAL A 218 -10.11 1.81 -1.49
C VAL A 218 -10.61 3.14 -2.02
N SER A 219 -11.64 3.10 -2.86
CA SER A 219 -12.31 4.31 -3.35
C SER A 219 -12.82 5.14 -2.17
N ASP A 220 -12.55 6.45 -2.18
CA ASP A 220 -12.91 7.35 -1.09
C ASP A 220 -14.44 7.35 -0.87
N PRO A 221 -14.94 6.94 0.31
CA PRO A 221 -16.37 6.99 0.58
C PRO A 221 -16.89 8.42 0.74
N VAL A 222 -16.01 9.41 0.99
CA VAL A 222 -16.41 10.80 1.19
C VAL A 222 -15.67 11.67 0.19
N PRO A 223 -16.31 12.14 -0.91
CA PRO A 223 -15.64 13.01 -1.86
C PRO A 223 -15.06 14.21 -1.12
N SER A 224 -13.78 14.51 -1.38
CA SER A 224 -13.12 15.68 -0.79
C SER A 224 -14.02 16.89 -0.96
N LEU A 225 -14.40 17.53 0.16
CA LEU A 225 -15.27 18.70 0.20
C LEU A 225 -14.51 19.91 -0.36
N SER A 226 -14.26 19.90 -1.67
CA SER A 226 -13.68 21.04 -2.38
C SER A 226 -14.78 22.08 -2.56
N GLY A 227 -15.01 22.87 -1.50
CA GLY A 227 -15.78 24.11 -1.55
C GLY A 227 -17.29 23.98 -1.79
N SER A 228 -18.01 23.21 -0.97
CA SER A 228 -19.46 23.37 -0.87
C SER A 228 -19.80 24.47 0.15
N GLY A 229 -20.02 25.68 -0.34
CA GLY A 229 -20.92 26.60 0.34
C GLY A 229 -22.31 25.95 0.37
N GLU A 230 -22.88 25.84 1.56
CA GLU A 230 -24.29 25.47 1.72
C GLU A 230 -25.17 26.43 0.91
N THR A 231 -25.98 25.88 0.01
CA THR A 231 -27.42 26.18 -0.22
C THR A 231 -27.81 25.84 -1.67
N GLY A 232 -28.76 24.91 -1.83
CA GLY A 232 -29.79 25.02 -2.88
C GLY A 232 -29.58 24.21 -4.18
N GLY A 233 -30.34 23.12 -4.29
CA GLY A 233 -30.80 22.58 -5.58
C GLY A 233 -29.85 21.59 -6.27
N GLN A 234 -30.44 20.56 -6.88
CA GLN A 234 -29.79 19.56 -7.75
C GLN A 234 -29.09 20.23 -8.95
N MET A 235 -27.93 20.84 -8.71
CA MET A 235 -27.18 21.53 -9.75
C MET A 235 -25.78 20.92 -9.80
N ALA A 236 -25.39 20.44 -10.97
CA ALA A 236 -24.13 19.74 -11.15
C ALA A 236 -22.96 20.68 -10.78
N PRO A 237 -21.92 20.15 -10.11
CA PRO A 237 -20.75 20.95 -9.75
C PRO A 237 -20.09 21.51 -11.01
N ILE A 238 -19.49 22.69 -10.88
CA ILE A 238 -18.77 23.34 -11.98
C ILE A 238 -17.46 22.57 -12.18
N GLN A 239 -17.25 22.02 -13.37
CA GLN A 239 -16.03 21.26 -13.70
C GLN A 239 -15.30 21.89 -14.88
N ILE A 240 -14.05 22.29 -14.70
CA ILE A 240 -13.21 22.81 -15.80
C ILE A 240 -12.63 21.62 -16.55
N VAL A 241 -13.25 21.24 -17.67
CA VAL A 241 -12.94 20.02 -18.43
C VAL A 241 -11.66 20.20 -19.25
N LEU A 242 -11.54 21.31 -19.97
CA LEU A 242 -10.49 21.47 -20.97
C LEU A 242 -9.87 22.86 -20.95
N ILE A 243 -8.55 22.93 -21.14
CA ILE A 243 -7.79 24.18 -21.34
C ILE A 243 -6.81 23.95 -22.50
N GLU A 244 -7.02 24.64 -23.62
CA GLU A 244 -6.21 24.50 -24.83
C GLU A 244 -5.63 25.84 -25.30
N PRO A 245 -4.37 25.88 -25.77
CA PRO A 245 -3.40 24.79 -25.74
C PRO A 245 -2.81 24.60 -24.31
N THR A 246 -2.35 23.39 -24.01
CA THR A 246 -1.58 23.07 -22.80
C THR A 246 -0.16 22.68 -23.21
N PRO A 247 0.89 23.48 -22.94
CA PRO A 247 0.90 24.77 -22.26
C PRO A 247 0.36 25.92 -23.12
N ALA A 248 -0.24 26.92 -22.46
CA ALA A 248 -0.73 28.12 -23.12
C ALA A 248 0.46 29.00 -23.54
N LYS A 249 0.39 29.62 -24.72
CA LYS A 249 1.48 30.45 -25.25
C LYS A 249 1.16 31.93 -25.11
N ARG A 250 2.16 32.73 -24.73
CA ARG A 250 2.06 34.20 -24.75
C ARG A 250 1.65 34.72 -26.13
N GLY A 251 0.76 35.71 -26.15
CA GLY A 251 0.29 36.35 -27.38
C GLY A 251 -0.65 35.48 -28.22
N ASN A 252 -1.00 34.27 -27.76
CA ASN A 252 -1.94 33.37 -28.43
C ASN A 252 -3.26 33.29 -27.66
N LYS A 253 -4.29 32.84 -28.37
CA LYS A 253 -5.60 32.57 -27.77
C LYS A 253 -5.53 31.27 -26.96
N ALA A 254 -6.09 31.29 -25.77
CA ALA A 254 -6.38 30.12 -24.96
C ALA A 254 -7.90 29.95 -24.87
N ARG A 255 -8.33 28.69 -24.84
CA ARG A 255 -9.73 28.27 -24.80
C ARG A 255 -9.95 27.41 -23.56
N VAL A 256 -11.01 27.67 -22.82
CA VAL A 256 -11.41 26.90 -21.65
C VAL A 256 -12.86 26.44 -21.80
N VAL A 257 -13.09 25.16 -21.53
CA VAL A 257 -14.41 24.55 -21.55
C VAL A 257 -14.76 24.07 -20.15
N VAL A 258 -15.94 24.47 -19.70
CA VAL A 258 -16.48 24.16 -18.38
C VAL A 258 -17.80 23.43 -18.56
N LYS A 259 -18.00 22.37 -17.77
CA LYS A 259 -19.24 21.60 -17.71
C LYS A 259 -20.00 21.94 -16.42
N THR A 260 -21.29 22.20 -16.55
CA THR A 260 -22.23 22.43 -15.44
C THR A 260 -23.66 22.09 -15.88
N THR A 261 -24.67 22.49 -15.10
CA THR A 261 -26.08 22.36 -15.48
C THR A 261 -26.43 23.31 -16.64
N PRO A 262 -27.19 22.85 -17.65
CA PRO A 262 -27.66 23.70 -18.75
C PRO A 262 -28.35 24.99 -18.29
N GLY A 263 -28.10 26.10 -19.00
CA GLY A 263 -28.70 27.40 -18.70
C GLY A 263 -28.12 28.15 -17.49
N ARG A 264 -27.10 27.60 -16.82
CA ARG A 264 -26.50 28.21 -15.62
C ARG A 264 -25.60 29.41 -15.98
N SER A 265 -25.77 30.52 -15.26
CA SER A 265 -24.92 31.70 -15.37
C SER A 265 -23.56 31.48 -14.68
N LEU A 266 -22.48 31.60 -15.43
CA LEU A 266 -21.10 31.44 -14.99
C LEU A 266 -20.29 32.71 -15.27
N SER A 267 -19.30 33.01 -14.42
CA SER A 267 -18.34 34.08 -14.59
C SER A 267 -16.92 33.55 -14.41
N ILE A 268 -16.06 33.85 -15.39
CA ILE A 268 -14.66 33.42 -15.38
C ILE A 268 -13.73 34.56 -15.00
N GLU A 269 -12.81 34.29 -14.09
CA GLU A 269 -11.68 35.15 -13.77
C GLU A 269 -10.36 34.38 -13.98
N VAL A 270 -9.40 35.00 -14.64
CA VAL A 270 -8.05 34.44 -14.81
C VAL A 270 -7.08 35.29 -13.99
N LEU A 271 -6.34 34.67 -13.08
CA LEU A 271 -5.42 35.34 -12.17
C LEU A 271 -3.97 35.15 -12.62
N TYR A 272 -3.34 36.26 -13.00
CA TYR A 272 -1.91 36.34 -13.30
C TYR A 272 -1.17 37.06 -12.16
N LYS A 273 0.18 37.10 -12.23
CA LYS A 273 1.00 37.90 -11.29
C LYS A 273 0.59 39.38 -11.23
N SER A 274 0.16 39.94 -12.36
CA SER A 274 -0.31 41.33 -12.46
C SER A 274 -1.73 41.55 -11.93
N GLY A 275 -2.39 40.50 -11.43
CA GLY A 275 -3.79 40.52 -11.01
C GLY A 275 -4.73 39.89 -12.04
N ARG A 276 -6.02 40.21 -11.91
CA ARG A 276 -7.10 39.67 -12.75
C ARG A 276 -6.92 40.09 -14.22
N SER A 277 -7.15 39.16 -15.13
CA SER A 277 -7.11 39.38 -16.56
C SER A 277 -8.25 40.30 -17.03
N VAL A 278 -7.93 41.29 -17.86
CA VAL A 278 -8.90 42.26 -18.42
C VAL A 278 -9.18 41.96 -19.92
N ALA A 279 -9.04 40.71 -20.34
CA ALA A 279 -9.22 40.34 -21.75
C ALA A 279 -10.69 40.47 -22.18
N LYS A 280 -10.94 40.97 -23.40
CA LYS A 280 -12.26 41.33 -23.96
C LYS A 280 -13.32 40.20 -23.99
N HIS A 281 -12.90 38.95 -23.82
CA HIS A 281 -13.75 37.76 -23.91
C HIS A 281 -13.80 36.95 -22.61
N LEU A 282 -13.34 37.53 -21.51
CA LEU A 282 -13.54 37.01 -20.16
C LEU A 282 -14.72 37.75 -19.52
N GLY A 283 -15.57 37.03 -18.81
CA GLY A 283 -16.76 37.59 -18.17
C GLY A 283 -17.89 36.56 -18.07
N ASN A 284 -19.11 37.07 -17.95
CA ASN A 284 -20.27 36.23 -17.70
C ASN A 284 -20.75 35.55 -18.98
N THR A 285 -21.00 34.24 -18.93
CA THR A 285 -21.64 33.47 -19.99
C THR A 285 -22.64 32.50 -19.37
N ASN A 286 -23.62 32.07 -20.15
CA ASN A 286 -24.57 31.04 -19.73
C ASN A 286 -24.15 29.70 -20.34
N ALA A 287 -24.30 28.62 -19.59
CA ALA A 287 -24.09 27.28 -20.11
C ALA A 287 -25.15 26.96 -21.18
N GLY A 288 -24.72 26.36 -22.28
CA GLY A 288 -25.60 25.91 -23.36
C GLY A 288 -26.51 24.76 -22.95
N ASP A 289 -27.33 24.28 -23.88
CA ASP A 289 -28.26 23.14 -23.67
C ASP A 289 -27.53 21.83 -23.35
N ASP A 290 -26.26 21.73 -23.75
CA ASP A 290 -25.33 20.62 -23.46
C ASP A 290 -24.66 20.74 -22.07
N GLY A 291 -24.96 21.80 -21.33
CA GLY A 291 -24.33 22.10 -20.05
C GLY A 291 -22.90 22.61 -20.17
N MET A 292 -22.45 23.01 -21.36
CA MET A 292 -21.09 23.49 -21.59
C MET A 292 -21.05 25.02 -21.69
N ALA A 293 -20.00 25.59 -21.13
CA ALA A 293 -19.66 27.00 -21.27
C ALA A 293 -18.22 27.12 -21.79
N GLU A 294 -18.03 27.90 -22.84
CA GLU A 294 -16.73 28.11 -23.46
C GLU A 294 -16.32 29.58 -23.39
N TRP A 295 -15.05 29.81 -23.03
CA TRP A 295 -14.41 31.11 -23.18
C TRP A 295 -13.13 30.98 -23.98
N THR A 296 -12.90 31.95 -24.86
CA THR A 296 -11.64 32.09 -25.59
C THR A 296 -11.06 33.47 -25.31
N TRP A 297 -9.88 33.54 -24.70
CA TRP A 297 -9.22 34.81 -24.40
C TRP A 297 -7.80 34.87 -24.96
N LEU A 298 -7.30 36.08 -25.15
CA LEU A 298 -5.91 36.30 -25.57
C LEU A 298 -5.02 36.36 -24.33
N VAL A 299 -4.01 35.49 -24.26
CA VAL A 299 -2.95 35.58 -23.23
C VAL A 299 -2.03 36.74 -23.60
N SER A 300 -1.88 37.73 -22.72
CA SER A 300 -1.03 38.89 -22.99
C SER A 300 0.41 38.49 -23.33
N GLY A 301 1.02 39.20 -24.28
CA GLY A 301 2.44 39.00 -24.64
C GLY A 301 3.40 39.25 -23.46
N ASN A 302 2.97 40.05 -22.49
CA ASN A 302 3.76 40.41 -21.30
C ASN A 302 3.53 39.46 -20.10
N THR A 303 2.67 38.45 -20.22
CA THR A 303 2.37 37.52 -19.13
C THR A 303 3.62 36.72 -18.75
N THR A 304 4.08 36.76 -17.50
CA THR A 304 5.22 35.96 -16.99
C THR A 304 5.00 34.46 -17.26
N PRO A 305 6.01 33.67 -17.70
CA PRO A 305 5.83 32.24 -17.88
C PRO A 305 5.74 31.59 -16.50
N GLY A 306 4.92 30.57 -16.34
CA GLY A 306 4.68 29.93 -15.05
C GLY A 306 3.28 29.35 -14.93
N VAL A 307 2.93 28.95 -13.71
CA VAL A 307 1.62 28.39 -13.38
C VAL A 307 0.69 29.52 -12.93
N TRP A 308 -0.48 29.60 -13.55
CA TRP A 308 -1.52 30.60 -13.27
C TRP A 308 -2.84 29.91 -12.99
N GLU A 309 -3.77 30.63 -12.38
CA GLU A 309 -5.04 30.09 -11.92
C GLU A 309 -6.22 30.65 -12.72
N ILE A 310 -7.17 29.78 -13.04
CA ILE A 310 -8.48 30.13 -13.57
C ILE A 310 -9.51 29.82 -12.50
N VAL A 311 -10.34 30.79 -12.16
CA VAL A 311 -11.44 30.66 -11.22
C VAL A 311 -12.74 30.89 -11.96
N VAL A 312 -13.64 29.93 -11.89
CA VAL A 312 -14.99 30.01 -12.43
C VAL A 312 -15.95 30.07 -11.26
N SER A 313 -16.83 31.06 -11.27
CA SER A 313 -17.85 31.27 -10.25
C SER A 313 -19.23 31.25 -10.88
N SER A 314 -20.24 30.73 -10.18
CA SER A 314 -21.64 30.88 -10.57
C SER A 314 -22.33 31.94 -9.72
N SER A 315 -23.44 32.48 -10.23
CA SER A 315 -24.35 33.37 -9.49
C SER A 315 -24.77 32.81 -8.14
N ASP A 316 -24.82 31.49 -8.01
CA ASP A 316 -25.34 30.80 -6.83
C ASP A 316 -24.24 30.49 -5.80
N GLY A 317 -23.03 31.03 -5.99
CA GLY A 317 -21.92 30.90 -5.05
C GLY A 317 -21.01 29.69 -5.26
N ALA A 318 -21.34 28.76 -6.16
CA ALA A 318 -20.46 27.66 -6.54
C ALA A 318 -19.19 28.19 -7.23
N LYS A 319 -18.02 27.63 -6.86
CA LYS A 319 -16.72 28.02 -7.41
C LYS A 319 -15.90 26.79 -7.79
N ALA A 320 -15.17 26.89 -8.90
CA ALA A 320 -14.20 25.90 -9.32
C ALA A 320 -12.91 26.62 -9.74
N ALA A 321 -11.76 26.08 -9.36
CA ALA A 321 -10.47 26.63 -9.71
C ALA A 321 -9.59 25.57 -10.39
N ARG A 322 -8.79 25.98 -11.38
CA ARG A 322 -7.84 25.11 -12.06
C ARG A 322 -6.56 25.87 -12.42
N HIS A 323 -5.43 25.23 -12.19
CA HIS A 323 -4.12 25.76 -12.58
C HIS A 323 -3.81 25.40 -14.04
N PHE A 324 -3.11 26.30 -14.74
CA PHE A 324 -2.61 26.09 -16.10
C PHE A 324 -1.23 26.71 -16.29
N VAL A 325 -0.46 26.15 -17.22
CA VAL A 325 0.92 26.59 -17.50
C VAL A 325 0.94 27.55 -18.68
N VAL A 326 1.67 28.66 -18.56
CA VAL A 326 1.97 29.60 -19.65
C VAL A 326 3.46 29.58 -19.98
N GLU A 327 3.78 29.47 -21.26
CA GLU A 327 5.15 29.46 -21.79
C GLU A 327 5.43 30.62 -22.76
N LYS A 328 6.72 30.91 -22.96
CA LYS A 328 7.17 31.87 -23.98
C LYS A 328 6.75 31.35 -25.36
N LYS A 329 6.37 32.27 -26.26
CA LYS A 329 6.24 31.94 -27.68
C LYS A 329 7.62 31.45 -28.18
N ALA A 330 7.69 30.22 -28.67
CA ALA A 330 8.84 29.75 -29.44
C ALA A 330 8.88 30.59 -30.72
N ASP A 331 10.04 31.19 -30.99
CA ASP A 331 10.31 31.91 -32.25
C ASP A 331 10.28 30.93 -33.43
#